data_AF-A0A8S9ZI94-F1
#
_entry.id   AF-A0A8S9ZI94-F1
#
_cell.length_a   1.000
_cell.length_b   1.000
_cell.length_c   1.000
_cell.angle_alpha   90.00
_cell.angle_beta   90.00
_cell.angle_gamma   90.00
#
_symmetry.space_group_name_H-M   'P 1'
#
loop_
_entity.id
_entity.type
_entity.pdbx_description
1 polymer ?
#
loop_
_entity_poly.entity_id
_entity_poly.type
_entity_poly.pdbx_seq_one_letter_code
_entity_poly.pdbx_strand_id
1 'polypeptide(L)'
;MPERTPDGVNQRPPTDHQDFTKYEAFEDPQYQKPPPPLKMILLDEVDDVGEKYEIIELSSNLAHKLYLTRKAAYASPFDLEYYGKKKEVIF
;
A
#
# COMPACT_ATOMS: atom_id res chain seq x y z
N MET A 1 -16.04 37.30 -2.48
CA MET A 1 -16.82 36.24 -1.79
C MET A 1 -18.19 36.18 -2.44
N PRO A 2 -18.69 34.99 -2.75
CA PRO A 2 -20.03 34.84 -3.33
C PRO A 2 -21.09 35.33 -2.34
N GLU A 3 -22.21 35.82 -2.88
CA GLU A 3 -23.33 36.28 -2.07
C GLU A 3 -23.89 35.13 -1.21
N ARG A 4 -24.38 35.45 -0.01
CA ARG A 4 -25.02 34.46 0.86
C ARG A 4 -26.26 33.89 0.18
N THR A 5 -26.44 32.58 0.26
CA THR A 5 -27.68 31.92 -0.15
C THR A 5 -28.85 32.39 0.72
N PRO A 6 -29.98 32.84 0.15
CA PRO A 6 -31.15 33.25 0.91
C PRO A 6 -31.66 32.18 1.88
N ASP A 7 -32.36 32.58 2.93
CA ASP A 7 -32.92 31.64 3.89
C ASP A 7 -34.09 30.85 3.26
N GLY A 8 -34.11 29.53 3.48
CA GLY A 8 -35.17 28.65 2.97
C GLY A 8 -34.95 28.11 1.55
N VAL A 9 -33.84 28.41 0.89
CA VAL A 9 -33.46 27.79 -0.40
C VAL A 9 -32.25 26.86 -0.25
N ASN A 10 -32.13 25.89 -1.16
CA ASN A 10 -31.00 24.97 -1.17
C ASN A 10 -29.68 25.71 -1.41
N GLN A 11 -28.60 25.26 -0.77
CA GLN A 11 -27.26 25.76 -1.08
C GLN A 11 -26.90 25.50 -2.55
N ARG A 12 -26.24 26.48 -3.14
CA ARG A 12 -25.70 26.38 -4.51
C ARG A 12 -24.65 25.26 -4.54
N PRO A 13 -24.61 24.44 -5.59
CA PRO A 13 -23.54 23.46 -5.73
C PRO A 13 -22.16 24.15 -5.80
N PRO A 14 -21.11 23.58 -5.21
CA PRO A 14 -19.77 24.17 -5.22
C PRO A 14 -19.19 24.42 -6.62
N THR A 15 -19.72 23.76 -7.66
CA THR A 15 -19.33 23.95 -9.06
C THR A 15 -19.81 25.28 -9.66
N ASP A 16 -20.78 25.95 -9.04
CA ASP A 16 -21.38 27.17 -9.60
C ASP A 16 -20.52 28.41 -9.44
N HIS A 17 -19.42 28.35 -8.69
CA HIS A 17 -18.53 29.48 -8.49
C HIS A 17 -17.05 29.06 -8.56
N GLN A 18 -16.27 29.71 -9.42
CA GLN A 18 -14.86 29.37 -9.66
C GLN A 18 -14.00 29.44 -8.38
N ASP A 19 -14.34 30.34 -7.45
CA ASP A 19 -13.61 30.43 -6.16
C ASP A 19 -13.72 29.15 -5.31
N PHE A 20 -14.79 28.37 -5.44
CA PHE A 20 -14.96 27.12 -4.68
C PHE A 20 -14.22 25.93 -5.30
N THR A 21 -13.73 26.07 -6.53
CA THR A 21 -12.89 25.07 -7.21
C THR A 21 -11.40 25.27 -6.93
N LYS A 22 -11.04 26.34 -6.20
CA LYS A 22 -9.66 26.62 -5.83
C LYS A 22 -9.26 25.72 -4.66
N TYR A 23 -8.24 24.90 -4.88
CA TYR A 23 -7.63 24.09 -3.83
C TYR A 23 -6.39 24.79 -3.28
N GLU A 24 -6.10 24.55 -2.01
CA GLU A 24 -4.83 24.91 -1.39
C GLU A 24 -3.95 23.67 -1.30
N ALA A 25 -2.64 23.85 -1.52
CA ALA A 25 -1.70 22.78 -1.33
C ALA A 25 -1.64 22.44 0.17
N PHE A 26 -2.10 21.24 0.50
CA PHE A 26 -1.97 20.68 1.84
C PHE A 26 -1.13 19.42 1.75
N GLU A 27 -0.19 19.27 2.68
CA GLU A 27 0.59 18.03 2.76
C GLU A 27 -0.34 16.87 3.12
N ASP A 28 -0.44 15.87 2.25
CA ASP A 28 -1.14 14.65 2.60
C ASP A 28 -0.29 13.88 3.64
N PRO A 29 -0.81 13.66 4.87
CA PRO A 29 -0.08 13.00 5.95
C PRO A 29 0.44 11.61 5.59
N GLN A 30 -0.14 10.96 4.57
CA GLN A 30 0.30 9.66 4.08
C GLN A 30 1.70 9.69 3.45
N TYR A 31 2.13 10.83 2.90
CA TYR A 31 3.47 10.98 2.30
C TYR A 31 4.51 11.51 3.29
N GLN A 32 4.11 11.88 4.51
CA GLN A 32 5.04 12.33 5.56
C GLN A 32 5.77 11.17 6.25
N LYS A 33 5.21 9.95 6.17
CA LYS A 33 5.77 8.76 6.83
C LYS A 33 6.27 7.77 5.78
N PRO A 34 7.36 7.04 6.08
CA PRO A 34 7.79 5.95 5.22
C PRO A 34 6.68 4.89 5.14
N PRO A 35 6.55 4.18 4.00
CA PRO A 35 5.61 3.08 3.88
C PRO A 35 5.87 2.03 4.97
N PRO A 36 4.82 1.41 5.53
CA PRO A 36 5.01 0.34 6.50
C PRO A 36 5.75 -0.85 5.85
N PRO A 37 6.48 -1.65 6.65
CA PRO A 37 7.11 -2.86 6.16
C PRO A 37 6.06 -3.85 5.66
N LEU A 38 6.43 -4.64 4.66
CA LEU A 38 5.58 -5.63 4.01
C LEU A 38 6.00 -7.04 4.45
N LYS A 39 5.03 -7.84 4.88
CA LYS A 39 5.22 -9.28 5.13
C LYS A 39 5.25 -10.05 3.82
N MET A 40 6.37 -10.70 3.57
CA MET A 40 6.65 -11.46 2.35
C MET A 40 7.11 -12.87 2.73
N ILE A 41 6.82 -13.84 1.87
CA ILE A 41 7.41 -15.18 1.92
C ILE A 41 8.48 -15.29 0.83
N LEU A 42 9.69 -15.72 1.21
CA LEU A 42 10.76 -15.96 0.26
C LEU A 42 10.51 -17.25 -0.52
N LEU A 43 10.64 -17.19 -1.84
CA LEU A 43 10.46 -18.34 -2.75
C LEU A 43 11.79 -18.99 -3.13
N ASP A 44 12.88 -18.27 -2.87
CA ASP A 44 14.25 -18.67 -3.13
C ASP A 44 15.15 -18.18 -2.01
N GLU A 45 16.37 -18.70 -1.93
CA GLU A 45 17.38 -18.18 -1.02
C GLU A 45 17.84 -16.79 -1.51
N VAL A 46 17.92 -15.84 -0.58
CA VAL A 46 18.33 -14.48 -0.88
C VAL A 46 19.40 -14.06 0.12
N ASP A 47 20.63 -13.87 -0.40
CA ASP A 47 21.78 -13.43 0.38
C ASP A 47 21.44 -12.21 1.25
N ASP A 48 21.84 -12.26 2.52
CA ASP A 48 21.63 -11.22 3.53
C ASP A 48 20.15 -10.87 3.82
N VAL A 49 19.20 -11.68 3.36
CA VAL A 49 17.75 -11.46 3.58
C VAL A 49 17.09 -12.62 4.32
N GLY A 50 17.31 -13.86 3.89
CA GLY A 50 16.72 -15.03 4.55
C GLY A 50 16.68 -16.29 3.69
N GLU A 51 16.14 -17.36 4.28
CA GLU A 51 16.07 -18.68 3.66
C GLU A 51 14.76 -18.88 2.86
N LYS A 52 14.77 -19.86 1.96
CA LYS A 52 13.59 -20.22 1.18
C LYS A 52 12.43 -20.66 2.08
N TYR A 53 11.23 -20.16 1.76
CA TYR A 53 9.98 -20.31 2.51
C TYR A 53 9.97 -19.68 3.91
N GLU A 54 10.91 -18.80 4.21
CA GLU A 54 10.86 -17.96 5.40
C GLU A 54 9.89 -16.79 5.19
N ILE A 55 9.19 -16.39 6.26
CA ILE A 55 8.27 -15.26 6.27
C ILE A 55 8.98 -14.10 6.97
N ILE A 56 9.19 -13.01 6.26
CA ILE A 56 9.99 -11.87 6.75
C ILE A 56 9.28 -10.54 6.49
N GLU A 57 9.58 -9.54 7.31
CA GLU A 57 9.15 -8.16 7.12
C GLU A 57 10.22 -7.36 6.38
N LEU A 58 9.86 -6.81 5.23
CA LEU A 58 10.77 -6.10 4.34
C LEU A 58 10.35 -4.64 4.13
N SER A 59 11.32 -3.76 3.88
CA SER A 59 11.01 -2.43 3.38
C SER A 59 10.25 -2.52 2.04
N SER A 60 9.34 -1.58 1.79
CA SER A 60 8.52 -1.57 0.56
C SER A 60 9.38 -1.65 -0.71
N ASN A 61 10.51 -0.94 -0.74
CA ASN A 61 11.43 -0.94 -1.89
C ASN A 61 12.04 -2.33 -2.13
N LEU A 62 12.49 -3.01 -1.08
CA LEU A 62 13.10 -4.34 -1.21
C LEU A 62 12.05 -5.40 -1.53
N ALA A 63 10.90 -5.36 -0.87
CA ALA A 63 9.77 -6.25 -1.16
C ALA A 63 9.34 -6.15 -2.63
N HIS A 64 9.22 -4.94 -3.18
CA HIS A 64 8.87 -4.72 -4.58
C HIS A 64 9.92 -5.32 -5.53
N LYS A 65 11.21 -5.14 -5.24
CA LYS A 65 12.31 -5.72 -6.04
C LYS A 65 12.27 -7.25 -6.03
N LEU A 66 12.08 -7.88 -4.87
CA LEU A 66 12.02 -9.33 -4.76
C LEU A 66 10.74 -9.90 -5.41
N TYR A 67 9.63 -9.19 -5.30
CA TYR A 67 8.38 -9.55 -5.97
C TYR A 67 8.54 -9.53 -7.51
N LEU A 68 9.10 -8.45 -8.07
CA LEU A 68 9.32 -8.34 -9.52
C LEU A 68 10.26 -9.42 -10.06
N THR A 69 11.26 -9.79 -9.28
CA THR A 69 12.21 -10.87 -9.63
C THR A 69 11.69 -12.27 -9.31
N ARG A 70 10.44 -12.40 -8.82
CA ARG A 70 9.80 -13.67 -8.42
C ARG A 70 10.56 -14.43 -7.34
N LYS A 71 11.40 -13.73 -6.56
CA LYS A 71 12.14 -14.30 -5.42
C LYS A 71 11.33 -14.27 -4.13
N ALA A 72 10.24 -13.50 -4.08
CA ALA A 72 9.34 -13.45 -2.94
C ALA A 72 7.88 -13.26 -3.40
N ALA A 73 6.94 -13.73 -2.59
CA ALA A 73 5.52 -13.48 -2.74
C ALA A 73 4.97 -12.78 -1.50
N TYR A 74 3.78 -12.19 -1.61
CA TYR A 74 3.07 -11.66 -0.44
C TYR A 74 2.75 -12.80 0.54
N ALA A 75 2.79 -12.52 1.84
CA ALA A 75 2.33 -13.45 2.86
C ALA A 75 0.79 -13.48 2.94
N SER A 76 0.13 -13.75 1.80
CA SER A 76 -1.32 -13.90 1.74
C SER A 76 -1.76 -15.21 2.42
N PRO A 77 -2.99 -15.33 2.95
CA PRO A 77 -3.45 -16.57 3.56
C PRO A 77 -3.33 -17.79 2.63
N PHE A 78 -3.57 -17.59 1.33
CA PHE A 78 -3.43 -18.63 0.31
C PHE A 78 -1.96 -19.05 0.11
N ASP A 79 -1.06 -18.08 -0.05
CA ASP A 79 0.36 -18.36 -0.26
C ASP A 79 0.99 -19.03 0.96
N LEU A 80 0.60 -18.61 2.16
CA LEU A 80 1.06 -19.22 3.41
C LEU A 80 0.67 -20.70 3.49
N GLU A 81 -0.56 -21.04 3.13
CA GLU A 81 -1.00 -22.44 3.10
C GLU A 81 -0.28 -23.23 2.00
N TYR A 82 -0.18 -22.67 0.80
CA TYR A 82 0.43 -23.34 -0.35
C TYR A 82 1.93 -23.61 -0.15
N TYR A 83 2.69 -22.59 0.24
CA TYR A 83 4.12 -22.71 0.45
C TYR A 83 4.47 -23.38 1.79
N GLY A 84 3.59 -23.27 2.80
CA GLY A 84 3.69 -24.06 4.03
C GLY A 84 3.65 -25.56 3.73
N LYS A 85 2.65 -26.02 2.96
CA LYS A 85 2.58 -27.42 2.50
C LYS A 85 3.80 -27.84 1.69
N LYS A 86 4.31 -26.96 0.82
CA LYS A 86 5.54 -27.26 0.04
C LYS A 86 6.77 -27.39 0.92
N LYS A 87 6.90 -26.59 1.98
CA LYS A 87 8.00 -26.68 2.94
C LYS A 87 7.99 -28.04 3.63
N GLU A 88 6.83 -28.52 4.07
CA GLU A 88 6.65 -29.84 4.70
C GLU A 88 6.92 -31.03 3.76
N VAL A 89 6.83 -30.87 2.45
CA VAL A 89 7.12 -31.95 1.47
C VAL A 89 8.62 -32.03 1.14
N ILE A 90 9.34 -30.92 1.28
CA ILE A 90 10.75 -30.80 0.90
C ILE A 90 11.69 -31.11 2.08
N PHE A 91 11.20 -30.97 3.32
CA PHE A 91 11.90 -31.29 4.57
C PHE A 91 11.28 -32.51 5.25
#